data_AF-A0A1C3JPZ9-F1
#
_entry.id   AF-A0A1C3JPZ9-F1
#
_cell.length_a   1.000
_cell.length_b   1.000
_cell.length_c   1.000
_cell.angle_alpha   90.00
_cell.angle_beta   90.00
_cell.angle_gamma   90.00
#
_symmetry.space_group_name_H-M   'P 1'
#
loop_
_entity.id
_entity.type
_entity.pdbx_description
1 polymer ?
#
loop_
_entity_poly.entity_id
_entity_poly.type
_entity_poly.pdbx_seq_one_letter_code
_entity_poly.pdbx_strand_id
1 'polypeptide(L)'
;MSTGINDDQLKRVLQGIAIPPQPQVMVDLHMEQVMPEPDMNRIAQIISQDVGLSAAVLKFVNSAYYGLPRKISSIKQAVMMLGINSISNIVNGLAVKGELSDGAIEEMHNFWDNAMDVAAVCSSIAHQIGFKYQDECYALGLFHNAGIPLMMSRFDGYKAVLEEGYQSHDFELTDIENRTFRTNHSVVGYYLAKSWALPKACCYVIAHHHRAQKLYNERIAGDTKYLTFMSILKMAEHISTTYKHLGKAAEDYEWMQIGHFALEHLSLTEYDFEGIIDTCREQGIGNL
;
A
#
# COMPACT_ATOMS: atom_id res chain seq x y z
N MET A 1 5.56 -8.82 -25.72
CA MET A 1 5.23 -10.25 -25.49
C MET A 1 5.42 -10.52 -24.01
N SER A 2 4.34 -10.78 -23.26
CA SER A 2 4.43 -11.08 -21.82
C SER A 2 4.84 -12.53 -21.67
N THR A 3 6.12 -12.78 -21.40
CA THR A 3 6.58 -14.09 -20.95
C THR A 3 6.07 -14.30 -19.53
N GLY A 4 4.93 -14.96 -19.40
CA GLY A 4 4.41 -15.40 -18.10
C GLY A 4 5.42 -16.34 -17.45
N ILE A 5 5.76 -16.04 -16.19
CA ILE A 5 6.57 -16.90 -15.33
C ILE A 5 5.79 -18.22 -15.14
N ASN A 6 6.44 -19.36 -15.38
CA ASN A 6 5.80 -20.67 -15.21
C ASN A 6 5.76 -21.10 -13.73
N ASP A 7 4.96 -22.11 -13.40
CA ASP A 7 4.71 -22.53 -12.00
C ASP A 7 6.00 -22.91 -11.24
N ASP A 8 6.98 -23.49 -11.93
CA ASP A 8 8.26 -23.87 -11.32
C ASP A 8 9.19 -22.66 -11.08
N GLN A 9 9.14 -21.66 -11.95
CA GLN A 9 9.79 -20.37 -11.69
C GLN A 9 9.09 -19.63 -10.56
N LEU A 10 7.76 -19.66 -10.49
CA LEU A 10 6.98 -19.06 -9.41
C LEU A 10 7.32 -19.70 -8.05
N LYS A 11 7.31 -21.03 -7.96
CA LYS A 11 7.71 -21.75 -6.73
C LYS A 11 9.13 -21.40 -6.29
N ARG A 12 10.07 -21.28 -7.23
CA ARG A 12 11.44 -20.86 -6.93
C ARG A 12 11.50 -19.42 -6.44
N VAL A 13 10.76 -18.50 -7.05
CA VAL A 13 10.75 -17.09 -6.66
C VAL A 13 10.09 -16.90 -5.28
N LEU A 14 9.06 -17.67 -4.96
CA LEU A 14 8.38 -17.60 -3.67
C LEU A 14 9.12 -18.35 -2.55
N GLN A 15 10.13 -19.18 -2.84
CA GLN A 15 10.95 -19.87 -1.82
C GLN A 15 10.13 -20.63 -0.75
N GLY A 16 8.98 -21.17 -1.16
CA GLY A 16 8.05 -21.88 -0.27
C GLY A 16 7.11 -20.99 0.54
N ILE A 17 7.08 -19.68 0.29
CA ILE A 17 6.03 -18.78 0.78
C ILE A 17 4.71 -19.18 0.13
N ALA A 18 3.73 -19.53 0.95
CA ALA A 18 2.36 -19.72 0.49
C ALA A 18 1.67 -18.37 0.40
N ILE A 19 1.13 -18.05 -0.78
CA ILE A 19 0.26 -16.90 -0.94
C ILE A 19 -1.12 -17.29 -0.39
N PRO A 20 -1.66 -16.60 0.62
CA PRO A 20 -2.96 -16.92 1.18
C PRO A 20 -4.07 -16.77 0.11
N PRO A 21 -5.14 -17.57 0.21
CA PRO A 21 -6.28 -17.42 -0.68
C PRO A 21 -6.85 -16.00 -0.56
N GLN A 22 -7.44 -15.51 -1.65
CA GLN A 22 -8.13 -14.22 -1.63
C GLN A 22 -9.32 -14.28 -0.66
N PRO A 23 -9.48 -13.31 0.27
CA PRO A 23 -10.65 -13.24 1.12
C PRO A 23 -11.95 -13.23 0.31
N GLN A 24 -12.95 -14.02 0.72
CA GLN A 24 -14.21 -14.13 -0.03
C GLN A 24 -14.92 -12.77 -0.19
N VAL A 25 -14.82 -11.90 0.82
CA VAL A 25 -15.38 -10.54 0.74
C VAL A 25 -14.79 -9.73 -0.42
N MET A 26 -13.49 -9.90 -0.73
CA MET A 26 -12.85 -9.24 -1.87
C MET A 26 -13.35 -9.80 -3.19
N VAL A 27 -13.57 -11.13 -3.26
CA VAL A 27 -14.14 -11.79 -4.43
C VAL A 27 -15.55 -11.26 -4.71
N ASP A 28 -16.40 -11.22 -3.68
CA ASP A 28 -17.79 -10.80 -3.79
C ASP A 28 -17.89 -9.31 -4.20
N LEU A 29 -17.05 -8.46 -3.61
CA LEU A 29 -16.95 -7.05 -4.00
C LEU A 29 -16.51 -6.91 -5.45
N HIS A 30 -15.47 -7.64 -5.87
CA HIS A 30 -14.99 -7.58 -7.25
C HIS A 30 -16.07 -8.02 -8.24
N MET A 31 -16.79 -9.10 -7.95
CA MET A 31 -17.90 -9.58 -8.79
C MET A 31 -18.99 -8.52 -8.95
N GLU A 32 -19.34 -7.81 -7.88
CA GLU A 32 -20.34 -6.73 -7.94
C GLU A 32 -19.81 -5.51 -8.71
N GLN A 33 -18.54 -5.13 -8.53
CA GLN A 33 -17.91 -3.99 -9.21
C GLN A 33 -17.87 -4.13 -10.73
N VAL A 34 -17.75 -5.36 -11.24
CA VAL A 34 -17.67 -5.63 -12.69
C VAL A 34 -19.03 -5.83 -13.36
N MET A 35 -20.13 -5.72 -12.60
CA MET A 35 -21.48 -5.78 -13.17
C MET A 35 -21.75 -4.58 -14.08
N PRO A 36 -22.62 -4.72 -15.12
CA PRO A 36 -23.01 -3.59 -15.95
C PRO A 36 -23.64 -2.44 -15.15
N GLU A 37 -24.35 -2.77 -14.07
CA GLU A 37 -24.98 -1.84 -13.14
C GLU A 37 -24.70 -2.30 -11.70
N PRO A 38 -23.56 -1.90 -11.10
CA PRO A 38 -23.21 -2.27 -9.73
C PRO A 38 -24.17 -1.67 -8.69
N ASP A 39 -24.66 -2.47 -7.75
CA ASP A 39 -25.58 -2.05 -6.68
C ASP A 39 -24.84 -1.72 -5.38
N MET A 40 -24.90 -0.43 -5.00
CA MET A 40 -24.37 0.07 -3.72
C MET A 40 -24.96 -0.64 -2.50
N ASN A 41 -26.22 -1.06 -2.54
CA ASN A 41 -26.83 -1.79 -1.43
C ASN A 41 -26.24 -3.19 -1.30
N ARG A 42 -25.92 -3.84 -2.43
CA ARG A 42 -25.28 -5.14 -2.44
C ARG A 42 -23.86 -5.07 -1.89
N ILE A 43 -23.09 -4.06 -2.29
CA ILE A 43 -21.77 -3.76 -1.70
C ILE A 43 -21.88 -3.55 -0.18
N ALA A 44 -22.84 -2.74 0.27
CA ALA A 44 -23.05 -2.51 1.70
C ALA A 44 -23.40 -3.81 2.45
N GLN A 45 -24.22 -4.69 1.85
CA GLN A 45 -24.55 -6.00 2.41
C GLN A 45 -23.33 -6.91 2.51
N ILE A 46 -22.51 -6.98 1.46
CA ILE A 46 -21.28 -7.80 1.43
C ILE A 46 -20.37 -7.40 2.59
N ILE A 47 -20.11 -6.09 2.76
CA ILE A 47 -19.27 -5.57 3.85
C ILE A 47 -19.90 -5.86 5.22
N SER A 48 -21.22 -5.70 5.34
CA SER A 48 -21.96 -5.87 6.61
C SER A 48 -22.03 -7.31 7.10
N GLN A 49 -21.65 -8.30 6.29
CA GLN A 49 -21.60 -9.71 6.70
C GLN A 49 -20.48 -9.97 7.71
N ASP A 50 -19.43 -9.14 7.71
CA ASP A 50 -18.32 -9.22 8.65
C ASP A 50 -18.36 -8.02 9.62
N VAL A 51 -18.56 -8.31 10.90
CA VAL A 51 -18.68 -7.31 11.97
C VAL A 51 -17.35 -6.59 12.22
N GLY A 52 -16.22 -7.31 12.13
CA GLY A 52 -14.89 -6.75 12.34
C GLY A 52 -14.50 -5.80 11.21
N LEU A 53 -14.71 -6.23 9.97
CA LEU A 53 -14.50 -5.43 8.77
C LEU A 53 -15.42 -4.21 8.76
N SER A 54 -16.69 -4.37 9.12
CA SER A 54 -17.63 -3.25 9.24
C SER A 54 -17.18 -2.22 10.26
N ALA A 55 -16.73 -2.67 11.44
CA ALA A 55 -16.19 -1.78 12.46
C ALA A 55 -14.92 -1.05 11.96
N ALA A 56 -14.04 -1.75 11.25
CA ALA A 56 -12.82 -1.18 10.68
C ALA A 56 -13.13 -0.13 9.60
N VAL A 57 -14.08 -0.41 8.70
CA VAL A 57 -14.58 0.55 7.71
C VAL A 57 -15.16 1.79 8.40
N LEU A 58 -16.04 1.62 9.39
CA LEU A 58 -16.62 2.76 10.11
C LEU A 58 -15.57 3.56 10.87
N LYS A 59 -14.58 2.91 11.47
CA LYS A 59 -13.45 3.59 12.14
C LYS A 59 -12.65 4.41 11.13
N PHE A 60 -12.37 3.85 9.97
CA PHE A 60 -11.63 4.51 8.90
C PHE A 60 -12.38 5.71 8.33
N VAL A 61 -13.66 5.56 7.97
CA VAL A 61 -14.46 6.66 7.41
C VAL A 61 -14.73 7.77 8.44
N ASN A 62 -14.76 7.44 9.73
CA ASN A 62 -14.90 8.43 10.80
C ASN A 62 -13.57 9.04 11.29
N SER A 63 -12.46 8.73 10.63
CA SER A 63 -11.16 9.32 10.96
C SER A 63 -11.11 10.80 10.59
N ALA A 64 -10.17 11.52 11.19
CA ALA A 64 -9.97 12.95 10.92
C ALA A 64 -9.72 13.24 9.43
N TYR A 65 -9.14 12.28 8.71
CA TYR A 65 -8.89 12.33 7.27
C TYR A 65 -10.13 12.70 6.44
N TYR A 66 -11.30 12.10 6.72
CA TYR A 66 -12.51 12.40 5.97
C TYR A 66 -13.23 13.68 6.42
N GLY A 67 -12.76 14.32 7.49
CA GLY A 67 -13.25 15.63 7.93
C GLY A 67 -14.76 15.70 8.16
N LEU A 68 -15.40 14.58 8.51
CA LEU A 68 -16.86 14.48 8.52
C LEU A 68 -17.47 15.38 9.61
N PRO A 69 -18.44 16.25 9.28
CA PRO A 69 -19.08 17.13 10.27
C PRO A 69 -19.90 16.33 11.30
N ARG A 70 -20.30 15.11 10.95
CA ARG A 70 -20.92 14.14 11.86
C ARG A 70 -20.41 12.74 11.53
N LYS A 71 -20.07 11.98 12.57
CA LYS A 71 -19.69 10.57 12.43
C LYS A 71 -20.85 9.76 11.86
N ILE A 72 -20.54 8.88 10.91
CA ILE A 72 -21.49 7.91 10.35
C ILE A 72 -21.46 6.60 11.13
N SER A 73 -22.60 5.94 11.23
CA SER A 73 -22.76 4.68 11.98
C SER A 73 -23.24 3.52 11.11
N SER A 74 -23.36 3.73 9.80
CA SER A 74 -23.89 2.74 8.85
C SER A 74 -22.94 2.54 7.68
N ILE A 75 -22.66 1.28 7.35
CA ILE A 75 -21.91 0.90 6.14
C ILE A 75 -22.61 1.40 4.89
N LYS A 76 -23.94 1.38 4.85
CA LYS A 76 -24.70 1.93 3.72
C LYS A 76 -24.43 3.42 3.53
N GLN A 77 -24.31 4.19 4.63
CA GLN A 77 -23.92 5.60 4.55
C GLN A 77 -22.49 5.77 4.04
N ALA A 78 -21.56 4.91 4.48
CA ALA A 78 -20.18 4.91 4.00
C ALA A 78 -20.10 4.63 2.49
N VAL A 79 -20.80 3.61 2.00
CA VAL A 79 -20.85 3.25 0.57
C VAL A 79 -21.46 4.39 -0.26
N MET A 80 -22.55 5.02 0.19
CA MET A 80 -23.16 6.13 -0.55
C MET A 80 -22.28 7.38 -0.58
N MET A 81 -21.53 7.63 0.49
CA MET A 81 -20.63 8.77 0.60
C MET A 81 -19.40 8.60 -0.30
N LEU A 82 -18.76 7.43 -0.24
CA LEU A 82 -17.50 7.16 -0.90
C LEU A 82 -17.68 6.63 -2.33
N GLY A 83 -18.81 6.00 -2.61
CA GLY A 83 -19.03 5.26 -3.85
C GLY A 83 -18.40 3.86 -3.82
N ILE A 84 -18.75 3.06 -4.83
CA ILE A 84 -18.43 1.63 -4.90
C ILE A 84 -16.93 1.38 -5.03
N ASN A 85 -16.21 2.19 -5.80
CA ASN A 85 -14.78 1.97 -6.03
C ASN A 85 -13.96 2.22 -4.78
N SER A 86 -14.16 3.38 -4.15
CA SER A 86 -13.44 3.80 -2.95
C SER A 86 -13.69 2.85 -1.79
N ILE A 87 -14.96 2.50 -1.52
CA ILE A 87 -15.29 1.59 -0.42
C ILE A 87 -14.70 0.19 -0.64
N SER A 88 -14.70 -0.30 -1.88
CA SER A 88 -14.15 -1.62 -2.19
C SER A 88 -12.64 -1.64 -2.00
N ASN A 89 -11.93 -0.58 -2.39
CA ASN A 89 -10.49 -0.46 -2.16
C ASN A 89 -10.13 -0.44 -0.66
N ILE A 90 -10.91 0.28 0.15
CA ILE A 90 -10.76 0.31 1.62
C ILE A 90 -10.99 -1.08 2.21
N VAL A 91 -12.12 -1.71 1.86
CA VAL A 91 -12.50 -3.02 2.37
C VAL A 91 -11.48 -4.08 1.99
N ASN A 92 -11.01 -4.07 0.74
CA ASN A 92 -9.99 -4.98 0.27
C ASN A 92 -8.77 -4.91 1.18
N GLY A 93 -8.26 -3.71 1.46
CA GLY A 93 -7.12 -3.53 2.33
C GLY A 93 -7.34 -3.90 3.80
N LEU A 94 -8.53 -3.68 4.33
CA LEU A 94 -8.88 -4.11 5.69
C LEU A 94 -9.02 -5.64 5.79
N ALA A 95 -9.53 -6.31 4.74
CA ALA A 95 -9.61 -7.75 4.68
C ALA A 95 -8.21 -8.39 4.66
N VAL A 96 -7.24 -7.77 3.98
CA VAL A 96 -5.83 -8.18 4.03
C VAL A 96 -5.28 -8.15 5.44
N LYS A 97 -5.50 -7.04 6.14
CA LYS A 97 -5.06 -6.88 7.53
C LYS A 97 -5.61 -8.02 8.38
N GLY A 98 -6.89 -8.36 8.22
CA GLY A 98 -7.52 -9.51 8.89
C GLY A 98 -6.77 -10.82 8.66
N GLU A 99 -6.61 -11.23 7.40
CA GLU A 99 -5.94 -12.51 7.06
C GLU A 99 -4.47 -12.58 7.49
N LEU A 100 -3.75 -11.46 7.42
CA LEU A 100 -2.30 -11.42 7.67
C LEU A 100 -1.93 -11.07 9.12
N SER A 101 -2.91 -10.77 9.98
CA SER A 101 -2.70 -10.45 11.40
C SER A 101 -3.05 -11.58 12.37
N ASP A 102 -3.73 -12.64 11.90
CA ASP A 102 -4.10 -13.77 12.76
C ASP A 102 -2.85 -14.54 13.24
N GLY A 103 -2.52 -14.34 14.52
CA GLY A 103 -1.41 -14.98 15.23
C GLY A 103 -0.22 -14.08 15.59
N ALA A 104 -0.28 -12.77 15.33
CA ALA A 104 0.92 -11.93 15.39
C ALA A 104 1.01 -11.00 16.63
N ILE A 105 2.25 -10.87 17.11
CA ILE A 105 2.76 -10.03 18.19
C ILE A 105 2.46 -8.54 17.91
N GLU A 106 2.53 -7.67 18.93
CA GLU A 106 2.44 -6.18 18.87
C GLU A 106 3.10 -5.55 17.62
N GLU A 107 4.16 -6.15 17.13
CA GLU A 107 4.92 -5.73 15.95
C GLU A 107 4.09 -5.73 14.65
N MET A 108 3.16 -6.68 14.48
CA MET A 108 2.28 -6.72 13.32
C MET A 108 1.17 -5.66 13.40
N HIS A 109 0.76 -5.29 14.62
CA HIS A 109 -0.15 -4.16 14.81
C HIS A 109 0.50 -2.86 14.33
N ASN A 110 1.74 -2.60 14.75
CA ASN A 110 2.50 -1.42 14.34
C ASN A 110 2.74 -1.38 12.81
N PHE A 111 3.03 -2.53 12.20
CA PHE A 111 3.16 -2.65 10.74
C PHE A 111 1.89 -2.17 10.03
N TRP A 112 0.73 -2.70 10.42
CA TRP A 112 -0.53 -2.36 9.77
C TRP A 112 -0.98 -0.93 10.06
N ASP A 113 -0.65 -0.38 11.22
CA ASP A 113 -0.95 1.01 11.55
C ASP A 113 -0.12 1.97 10.68
N ASN A 114 1.17 1.69 10.46
CA ASN A 114 1.98 2.42 9.48
C ASN A 114 1.43 2.28 8.05
N ALA A 115 1.06 1.06 7.62
CA ALA A 115 0.53 0.84 6.27
C ALA A 115 -0.79 1.61 6.02
N MET A 116 -1.67 1.70 7.02
CA MET A 116 -2.90 2.51 6.94
C MET A 116 -2.60 4.02 6.89
N ASP A 117 -1.58 4.48 7.61
CA ASP A 117 -1.14 5.88 7.58
C ASP A 117 -0.56 6.24 6.20
N VAL A 118 0.33 5.41 5.66
CA VAL A 118 0.88 5.57 4.30
C VAL A 118 -0.25 5.58 3.25
N ALA A 119 -1.26 4.70 3.40
CA ALA A 119 -2.43 4.68 2.53
C ALA A 119 -3.21 6.00 2.56
N ALA A 120 -3.48 6.54 3.75
CA ALA A 120 -4.17 7.80 3.91
C ALA A 120 -3.37 8.97 3.32
N VAL A 121 -2.05 9.01 3.57
CA VAL A 121 -1.16 10.03 3.02
C VAL A 121 -1.07 9.92 1.50
N CYS A 122 -0.96 8.72 0.93
CA CYS A 122 -1.00 8.52 -0.53
C CYS A 122 -2.26 9.12 -1.15
N SER A 123 -3.42 8.88 -0.53
CA SER A 123 -4.70 9.42 -1.01
C SER A 123 -4.77 10.94 -0.85
N SER A 124 -4.25 11.49 0.24
CA SER A 124 -4.18 12.93 0.48
C SER A 124 -3.29 13.64 -0.55
N ILE A 125 -2.07 13.13 -0.77
CA ILE A 125 -1.15 13.67 -1.79
C ILE A 125 -1.82 13.61 -3.17
N ALA A 126 -2.41 12.46 -3.54
CA ALA A 126 -3.11 12.30 -4.81
C ALA A 126 -4.23 13.35 -4.98
N HIS A 127 -4.97 13.64 -3.91
CA HIS A 127 -5.98 14.69 -3.91
C HIS A 127 -5.38 16.08 -4.14
N GLN A 128 -4.36 16.44 -3.35
CA GLN A 128 -3.72 17.75 -3.38
C GLN A 128 -3.09 18.07 -4.75
N ILE A 129 -2.48 17.08 -5.41
CA ILE A 129 -1.88 17.26 -6.74
C ILE A 129 -2.88 17.06 -7.90
N GLY A 130 -4.16 16.85 -7.60
CA GLY A 130 -5.21 16.65 -8.62
C GLY A 130 -5.12 15.32 -9.38
N PHE A 131 -4.44 14.31 -8.83
CA PHE A 131 -4.38 12.99 -9.43
C PHE A 131 -5.70 12.24 -9.23
N LYS A 132 -6.34 11.85 -10.33
CA LYS A 132 -7.70 11.27 -10.30
C LYS A 132 -7.84 9.87 -9.69
N TYR A 133 -6.72 9.20 -9.37
CA TYR A 133 -6.69 7.81 -8.89
C TYR A 133 -6.42 7.74 -7.38
N GLN A 134 -7.15 8.55 -6.59
CA GLN A 134 -6.96 8.66 -5.13
C GLN A 134 -7.17 7.31 -4.44
N ASP A 135 -8.21 6.57 -4.81
CA ASP A 135 -8.51 5.29 -4.20
C ASP A 135 -7.49 4.20 -4.55
N GLU A 136 -6.95 4.20 -5.76
CA GLU A 136 -5.86 3.29 -6.11
C GLU A 136 -4.54 3.69 -5.42
N CYS A 137 -4.33 4.97 -5.12
CA CYS A 137 -3.19 5.42 -4.31
C CYS A 137 -3.35 4.95 -2.86
N TYR A 138 -4.56 5.03 -2.30
CA TYR A 138 -4.87 4.43 -0.99
C TYR A 138 -4.58 2.93 -0.98
N ALA A 139 -5.11 2.19 -1.96
CA ALA A 139 -4.85 0.76 -2.08
C ALA A 139 -3.35 0.46 -2.26
N LEU A 140 -2.62 1.26 -3.04
CA LEU A 140 -1.18 1.11 -3.16
C LEU A 140 -0.48 1.27 -1.80
N GLY A 141 -0.76 2.36 -1.08
CA GLY A 141 -0.14 2.61 0.22
C GLY A 141 -0.45 1.55 1.27
N LEU A 142 -1.61 0.89 1.21
CA LEU A 142 -1.95 -0.19 2.15
C LEU A 142 -1.26 -1.52 1.79
N PHE A 143 -1.03 -1.78 0.51
CA PHE A 143 -0.53 -3.07 0.03
C PHE A 143 0.95 -3.08 -0.36
N HIS A 144 1.61 -1.90 -0.45
CA HIS A 144 2.99 -1.79 -0.94
C HIS A 144 3.95 -2.78 -0.26
N ASN A 145 3.78 -2.92 1.05
CA ASN A 145 4.60 -3.77 1.90
C ASN A 145 3.93 -5.09 2.34
N ALA A 146 2.82 -5.51 1.71
CA ALA A 146 2.10 -6.72 2.10
C ALA A 146 2.89 -8.03 1.92
N GLY A 147 4.06 -7.99 1.26
CA GLY A 147 5.01 -9.10 1.25
C GLY A 147 5.78 -9.29 2.56
N ILE A 148 5.96 -8.24 3.36
CA ILE A 148 6.74 -8.26 4.62
C ILE A 148 6.16 -9.28 5.63
N PRO A 149 4.85 -9.31 5.93
CA PRO A 149 4.28 -10.31 6.83
C PRO A 149 4.53 -11.75 6.38
N LEU A 150 4.46 -12.00 5.07
CA LEU A 150 4.71 -13.33 4.50
C LEU A 150 6.19 -13.73 4.61
N MET A 151 7.10 -12.76 4.42
CA MET A 151 8.53 -12.97 4.64
C MET A 151 8.83 -13.22 6.13
N MET A 152 8.22 -12.46 7.05
CA MET A 152 8.35 -12.63 8.51
C MET A 152 7.87 -14.01 8.97
N SER A 153 6.75 -14.50 8.42
CA SER A 153 6.22 -15.82 8.76
C SER A 153 7.11 -16.96 8.23
N ARG A 154 7.77 -16.74 7.09
CA ARG A 154 8.54 -17.78 6.40
C ARG A 154 9.98 -17.92 6.88
N PHE A 155 10.63 -16.80 7.19
CA PHE A 155 12.08 -16.74 7.37
C PHE A 155 12.45 -16.23 8.76
N ASP A 156 13.08 -17.11 9.55
CA ASP A 156 13.67 -16.73 10.82
C ASP A 156 14.73 -15.62 10.61
N GLY A 157 14.72 -14.61 11.48
CA GLY A 157 15.67 -13.50 11.40
C GLY A 157 15.38 -12.45 10.31
N TYR A 158 14.30 -12.60 9.52
CA TYR A 158 13.93 -11.63 8.48
C TYR A 158 13.80 -10.19 9.01
N LYS A 159 13.27 -10.03 10.22
CA LYS A 159 13.15 -8.71 10.87
C LYS A 159 14.50 -7.99 11.00
N ALA A 160 15.57 -8.71 11.37
CA ALA A 160 16.89 -8.11 11.50
C ALA A 160 17.43 -7.65 10.13
N VAL A 161 17.15 -8.41 9.08
CA VAL A 161 17.51 -8.05 7.70
C VAL A 161 16.71 -6.84 7.21
N LEU A 162 15.43 -6.76 7.57
CA LEU A 162 14.59 -5.59 7.27
C LEU A 162 15.15 -4.33 7.93
N GLU A 163 15.46 -4.41 9.23
CA GLU A 163 16.08 -3.31 10.00
C GLU A 163 17.43 -2.90 9.41
N GLU A 164 18.30 -3.87 9.07
CA GLU A 164 19.59 -3.62 8.41
C GLU A 164 19.43 -2.90 7.07
N GLY A 165 18.47 -3.32 6.24
CA GLY A 165 18.24 -2.75 4.93
C GLY A 165 17.83 -1.28 4.97
N TYR A 166 16.94 -0.92 5.89
CA TYR A 166 16.53 0.48 6.09
C TYR A 166 17.63 1.33 6.74
N GLN A 167 18.58 0.74 7.45
CA GLN A 167 19.72 1.45 8.07
C GLN A 167 20.92 1.59 7.11
N SER A 168 20.88 0.94 5.95
CA SER A 168 21.91 1.06 4.92
C SER A 168 21.89 2.44 4.26
N HIS A 169 23.03 3.12 4.22
CA HIS A 169 23.15 4.45 3.61
C HIS A 169 22.92 4.42 2.09
N ASP A 170 23.30 3.31 1.46
CA ASP A 170 23.06 3.08 0.04
C ASP A 170 21.68 2.48 -0.24
N PHE A 171 20.86 2.29 0.81
CA PHE A 171 19.50 1.74 0.74
C PHE A 171 19.38 0.47 -0.12
N GLU A 172 19.99 -0.62 0.36
CA GLU A 172 20.08 -1.89 -0.37
C GLU A 172 19.04 -2.94 0.08
N LEU A 173 17.89 -2.53 0.65
CA LEU A 173 16.96 -3.45 1.33
C LEU A 173 16.63 -4.71 0.50
N THR A 174 16.12 -4.55 -0.73
CA THR A 174 15.76 -5.70 -1.57
C THR A 174 16.97 -6.52 -2.02
N ASP A 175 18.16 -5.91 -2.13
CA ASP A 175 19.38 -6.62 -2.49
C ASP A 175 19.91 -7.46 -1.32
N ILE A 176 19.85 -6.94 -0.10
CA ILE A 176 20.17 -7.70 1.12
C ILE A 176 19.20 -8.88 1.26
N GLU A 177 17.90 -8.66 1.09
CA GLU A 177 16.90 -9.75 1.10
C GLU A 177 17.19 -10.80 0.03
N ASN A 178 17.48 -10.39 -1.20
CA ASN A 178 17.82 -11.31 -2.28
C ASN A 178 19.07 -12.14 -1.97
N ARG A 179 20.11 -11.54 -1.37
CA ARG A 179 21.33 -12.24 -0.95
C ARG A 179 21.06 -13.26 0.15
N THR A 180 20.20 -12.93 1.11
CA THR A 180 19.94 -13.76 2.30
C THR A 180 18.89 -14.85 2.04
N PHE A 181 17.78 -14.49 1.38
CA PHE A 181 16.59 -15.35 1.25
C PHE A 181 16.31 -15.80 -0.18
N ARG A 182 17.10 -15.34 -1.18
CA ARG A 182 16.91 -15.62 -2.61
C ARG A 182 15.58 -15.13 -3.19
N THR A 183 14.92 -14.23 -2.46
CA THR A 183 13.73 -13.47 -2.85
C THR A 183 13.66 -12.20 -1.99
N ASN A 184 12.74 -11.30 -2.30
CA ASN A 184 12.53 -10.05 -1.57
C ASN A 184 11.03 -9.80 -1.38
N HIS A 185 10.69 -8.96 -0.40
CA HIS A 185 9.30 -8.72 -0.05
C HIS A 185 8.52 -8.03 -1.18
N SER A 186 9.17 -7.20 -2.02
CA SER A 186 8.50 -6.51 -3.13
C SER A 186 8.02 -7.51 -4.20
N VAL A 187 8.82 -8.56 -4.45
CA VAL A 187 8.47 -9.65 -5.36
C VAL A 187 7.33 -10.50 -4.78
N VAL A 188 7.39 -10.84 -3.50
CA VAL A 188 6.31 -11.58 -2.82
C VAL A 188 5.01 -10.75 -2.82
N GLY A 189 5.10 -9.46 -2.48
CA GLY A 189 4.00 -8.52 -2.51
C GLY A 189 3.37 -8.38 -3.90
N TYR A 190 4.17 -8.39 -4.97
CA TYR A 190 3.66 -8.40 -6.34
C TYR A 190 2.78 -9.62 -6.62
N TYR A 191 3.24 -10.82 -6.24
CA TYR A 191 2.46 -12.03 -6.46
C TYR A 191 1.20 -12.09 -5.60
N LEU A 192 1.28 -11.61 -4.36
CA LEU A 192 0.10 -11.44 -3.51
C LEU A 192 -0.90 -10.50 -4.19
N ALA A 193 -0.49 -9.28 -4.55
CA ALA A 193 -1.33 -8.29 -5.18
C ALA A 193 -1.96 -8.78 -6.48
N LYS A 194 -1.17 -9.47 -7.32
CA LYS A 194 -1.65 -10.08 -8.56
C LYS A 194 -2.66 -11.20 -8.32
N SER A 195 -2.39 -12.07 -7.35
CA SER A 195 -3.31 -13.17 -6.99
C SER A 195 -4.65 -12.66 -6.47
N TRP A 196 -4.64 -11.48 -5.85
CA TRP A 196 -5.83 -10.81 -5.32
C TRP A 196 -6.45 -9.79 -6.28
N ALA A 197 -6.05 -9.84 -7.57
CA ALA A 197 -6.61 -9.03 -8.64
C ALA A 197 -6.55 -7.50 -8.41
N LEU A 198 -5.52 -7.01 -7.71
CA LEU A 198 -5.31 -5.58 -7.53
C LEU A 198 -5.10 -4.86 -8.87
N PRO A 199 -5.37 -3.53 -8.94
CA PRO A 199 -5.10 -2.75 -10.14
C PRO A 199 -3.67 -2.93 -10.65
N LYS A 200 -3.51 -2.98 -11.97
CA LYS A 200 -2.19 -3.21 -12.62
C LYS A 200 -1.12 -2.21 -12.17
N ALA A 201 -1.52 -0.96 -11.90
CA ALA A 201 -0.63 0.06 -11.37
C ALA A 201 -0.12 -0.26 -9.97
N CYS A 202 -0.99 -0.75 -9.08
CA CYS A 202 -0.57 -1.17 -7.75
C CYS A 202 0.40 -2.36 -7.87
N CYS A 203 0.05 -3.41 -8.64
CA CYS A 203 0.95 -4.54 -8.87
C CYS A 203 2.33 -4.09 -9.38
N TYR A 204 2.37 -3.21 -10.40
CA TYR A 204 3.62 -2.71 -10.96
C TYR A 204 4.45 -1.95 -9.93
N VAL A 205 3.85 -0.99 -9.22
CA VAL A 205 4.59 -0.17 -8.25
C VAL A 205 5.07 -1.01 -7.06
N ILE A 206 4.24 -1.93 -6.56
CA ILE A 206 4.63 -2.90 -5.52
C ILE A 206 5.89 -3.67 -5.94
N ALA A 207 5.97 -4.15 -7.18
CA ALA A 207 7.12 -4.92 -7.66
C ALA A 207 8.44 -4.10 -7.72
N HIS A 208 8.35 -2.78 -7.71
CA HIS A 208 9.47 -1.89 -8.05
C HIS A 208 9.73 -0.78 -7.03
N HIS A 209 8.99 -0.69 -5.93
CA HIS A 209 9.05 0.48 -5.05
C HIS A 209 10.43 0.73 -4.45
N HIS A 210 11.19 -0.31 -4.07
CA HIS A 210 12.60 -0.15 -3.65
C HIS A 210 13.63 -0.13 -4.78
N ARG A 211 13.17 0.03 -6.02
CA ARG A 211 14.01 0.24 -7.22
C ARG A 211 13.57 1.50 -7.96
N ALA A 212 12.98 2.46 -7.25
CA ALA A 212 12.41 3.68 -7.81
C ALA A 212 13.44 4.48 -8.63
N GLN A 213 14.69 4.59 -8.15
CA GLN A 213 15.75 5.31 -8.87
C GLN A 213 15.95 4.77 -10.29
N LYS A 214 15.96 3.44 -10.45
CA LYS A 214 16.08 2.80 -11.75
C LYS A 214 14.89 3.15 -12.66
N LEU A 215 13.68 3.18 -12.12
CA LEU A 215 12.49 3.56 -12.89
C LEU A 215 12.52 5.02 -13.35
N TYR A 216 13.02 5.94 -12.52
CA TYR A 216 13.17 7.34 -12.92
C TYR A 216 14.25 7.51 -14.00
N ASN A 217 15.40 6.84 -13.85
CA ASN A 217 16.51 6.91 -14.80
C ASN A 217 16.18 6.28 -16.16
N GLU A 218 15.43 5.18 -16.17
CA GLU A 218 15.09 4.42 -17.38
C GLU A 218 13.70 4.78 -17.93
N ARG A 219 13.21 6.00 -17.67
CA ARG A 219 11.85 6.45 -18.00
C ARG A 219 11.46 6.12 -19.44
N ILE A 220 10.46 5.26 -19.60
CA ILE A 220 9.87 4.91 -20.89
C ILE A 220 8.74 5.88 -21.21
N ALA A 221 8.66 6.36 -22.45
CA ALA A 221 7.55 7.19 -22.90
C ALA A 221 6.20 6.45 -22.69
N GLY A 222 5.31 7.03 -21.88
CA GLY A 222 4.02 6.44 -21.51
C GLY A 222 3.91 5.91 -20.08
N ASP A 223 5.02 5.72 -19.37
CA ASP A 223 5.04 5.25 -17.97
C ASP A 223 4.75 6.36 -16.94
N THR A 224 4.34 7.55 -17.40
CA THR A 224 4.06 8.71 -16.54
C THR A 224 3.07 8.39 -15.43
N LYS A 225 2.06 7.57 -15.71
CA LYS A 225 1.09 7.13 -14.70
C LYS A 225 1.75 6.32 -13.59
N TYR A 226 2.56 5.30 -13.91
CA TYR A 226 3.20 4.45 -12.91
C TYR A 226 4.24 5.24 -12.10
N LEU A 227 4.96 6.16 -12.75
CA LEU A 227 5.86 7.07 -12.05
C LEU A 227 5.11 8.00 -11.11
N THR A 228 3.93 8.52 -11.47
CA THR A 228 3.12 9.33 -10.55
C THR A 228 2.68 8.52 -9.32
N PHE A 229 2.23 7.27 -9.49
CA PHE A 229 1.95 6.38 -8.35
C PHE A 229 3.20 6.13 -7.50
N MET A 230 4.35 5.90 -8.13
CA MET A 230 5.62 5.70 -7.44
C MET A 230 6.03 6.94 -6.63
N SER A 231 5.96 8.14 -7.22
CA SER A 231 6.28 9.40 -6.54
C SER A 231 5.38 9.64 -5.34
N ILE A 232 4.06 9.43 -5.50
CA ILE A 232 3.09 9.54 -4.40
C ILE A 232 3.43 8.56 -3.27
N LEU A 233 3.70 7.29 -3.60
CA LEU A 233 4.03 6.28 -2.60
C LEU A 233 5.30 6.65 -1.83
N LYS A 234 6.36 7.05 -2.53
CA LYS A 234 7.64 7.40 -1.91
C LYS A 234 7.54 8.64 -1.02
N MET A 235 6.80 9.66 -1.46
CA MET A 235 6.47 10.82 -0.61
C MET A 235 5.68 10.38 0.62
N ALA A 236 4.71 9.49 0.48
CA ALA A 236 3.89 9.03 1.59
C ALA A 236 4.69 8.21 2.62
N GLU A 237 5.56 7.30 2.18
CA GLU A 237 6.46 6.55 3.08
C GLU A 237 7.39 7.49 3.88
N HIS A 238 7.88 8.56 3.24
CA HIS A 238 8.70 9.57 3.90
C HIS A 238 7.91 10.33 4.97
N ILE A 239 6.71 10.82 4.61
CA ILE A 239 5.83 11.56 5.52
C ILE A 239 5.40 10.70 6.71
N SER A 240 5.01 9.44 6.46
CA SER A 240 4.60 8.47 7.49
C SER A 240 5.77 7.80 8.21
N THR A 241 6.99 8.29 7.99
CA THR A 241 8.21 7.83 8.64
C THR A 241 8.42 6.30 8.63
N THR A 242 8.11 5.65 7.50
CA THR A 242 8.19 4.18 7.35
C THR A 242 9.58 3.63 7.71
N TYR A 243 10.65 4.38 7.39
CA TYR A 243 12.03 4.04 7.76
C TYR A 243 12.26 3.91 9.29
N LYS A 244 11.53 4.66 10.11
CA LYS A 244 11.57 4.53 11.59
C LYS A 244 10.78 3.31 12.05
N HIS A 245 9.58 3.12 11.48
CA HIS A 245 8.65 2.07 11.88
C HIS A 245 9.14 0.67 11.54
N LEU A 246 9.61 0.48 10.31
CA LEU A 246 10.09 -0.82 9.82
C LEU A 246 11.58 -1.00 10.06
N GLY A 247 12.35 0.08 9.94
CA GLY A 247 13.80 0.04 9.93
C GLY A 247 14.49 0.41 11.24
N LYS A 248 13.80 1.12 12.14
CA LYS A 248 14.42 1.87 13.25
C LYS A 248 15.56 2.78 12.80
N ALA A 249 15.53 3.23 11.54
CA ALA A 249 16.55 4.09 10.99
C ALA A 249 16.35 5.53 11.50
N ALA A 250 17.46 6.25 11.71
CA ALA A 250 17.41 7.64 12.13
C ALA A 250 16.97 8.59 10.99
N GLU A 251 17.33 8.23 9.77
CA GLU A 251 17.16 9.01 8.55
C GLU A 251 16.49 8.16 7.46
N ASP A 252 15.85 8.83 6.51
CA ASP A 252 15.24 8.19 5.35
C ASP A 252 16.24 8.11 4.18
N TYR A 253 17.10 7.10 4.22
CA TYR A 253 18.14 6.93 3.19
C TYR A 253 17.56 6.66 1.79
N GLU A 254 16.37 6.03 1.70
CA GLU A 254 15.70 5.87 0.40
C GLU A 254 15.29 7.24 -0.15
N TRP A 255 14.53 8.02 0.64
CA TRP A 255 14.08 9.35 0.22
C TRP A 255 15.23 10.30 -0.11
N MET A 256 16.34 10.26 0.64
CA MET A 256 17.55 11.03 0.32
C MET A 256 18.08 10.74 -1.09
N GLN A 257 17.94 9.50 -1.58
CA GLN A 257 18.38 9.11 -2.92
C GLN A 257 17.36 9.42 -4.02
N ILE A 258 16.05 9.30 -3.73
CA ILE A 258 15.00 9.35 -4.78
C ILE A 258 14.04 10.52 -4.69
N GLY A 259 14.07 11.31 -3.63
CA GLY A 259 13.09 12.37 -3.36
C GLY A 259 13.07 13.43 -4.45
N HIS A 260 14.25 13.91 -4.86
CA HIS A 260 14.37 14.89 -5.94
C HIS A 260 13.78 14.41 -7.27
N PHE A 261 13.91 13.12 -7.63
CA PHE A 261 13.27 12.57 -8.83
C PHE A 261 11.75 12.54 -8.72
N ALA A 262 11.22 12.22 -7.54
CA ALA A 262 9.78 12.21 -7.29
C ALA A 262 9.19 13.62 -7.41
N LEU A 263 9.84 14.61 -6.78
CA LEU A 263 9.42 16.01 -6.84
C LEU A 263 9.53 16.57 -8.26
N GLU A 264 10.63 16.31 -8.98
CA GLU A 264 10.80 16.72 -10.37
C GLU A 264 9.72 16.12 -11.28
N HIS A 265 9.43 14.82 -11.15
CA HIS A 265 8.39 14.14 -11.93
C HIS A 265 7.00 14.77 -11.72
N LEU A 266 6.70 15.20 -10.50
CA LEU A 266 5.45 15.87 -10.13
C LEU A 266 5.47 17.39 -10.33
N SER A 267 6.61 17.94 -10.75
CA SER A 267 6.82 19.39 -10.90
C SER A 267 6.57 20.17 -9.60
N LEU A 268 6.98 19.57 -8.47
CA LEU A 268 6.89 20.15 -7.13
C LEU A 268 8.27 20.69 -6.72
N THR A 269 8.27 21.81 -6.01
CA THR A 269 9.44 22.29 -5.26
C THR A 269 9.46 21.68 -3.87
N GLU A 270 10.60 21.79 -3.16
CA GLU A 270 10.67 21.43 -1.73
C GLU A 270 9.64 22.21 -0.90
N TYR A 271 9.37 23.48 -1.25
CA TYR A 271 8.36 24.30 -0.57
C TYR A 271 6.93 23.77 -0.80
N ASP A 272 6.62 23.32 -2.02
CA ASP A 272 5.33 22.68 -2.29
C ASP A 272 5.20 21.38 -1.49
N PHE A 273 6.29 20.62 -1.35
CA PHE A 273 6.30 19.40 -0.56
C PHE A 273 6.11 19.67 0.94
N GLU A 274 6.75 20.70 1.50
CA GLU A 274 6.49 21.15 2.87
C GLU A 274 5.01 21.50 3.10
N GLY A 275 4.37 22.20 2.15
CA GLY A 275 2.94 22.50 2.22
C GLY A 275 2.04 21.24 2.19
N ILE A 276 2.44 20.23 1.43
CA ILE A 276 1.76 18.91 1.41
C ILE A 276 1.89 18.22 2.76
N ILE A 277 3.08 18.26 3.37
CA ILE A 277 3.34 17.69 4.70
C ILE A 277 2.43 18.35 5.74
N ASP A 278 2.36 19.68 5.75
CA ASP A 278 1.54 20.42 6.70
C ASP A 278 0.05 20.11 6.54
N THR A 279 -0.43 19.99 5.29
CA THR A 279 -1.81 19.57 5.01
C THR A 279 -2.10 18.16 5.54
N CYS A 280 -1.16 17.21 5.39
CA CYS A 280 -1.31 15.86 5.95
C CYS A 280 -1.39 15.90 7.48
N ARG A 281 -0.53 16.69 8.12
CA ARG A 281 -0.52 16.85 9.58
C ARG A 281 -1.83 17.45 10.11
N GLU A 282 -2.38 18.45 9.42
CA GLU A 282 -3.68 19.07 9.75
C GLU A 282 -4.84 18.06 9.66
N GLN A 283 -4.75 17.10 8.72
CA GLN A 283 -5.70 15.99 8.59
C GLN A 283 -5.50 14.89 9.66
N GLY A 284 -4.46 14.99 10.48
CA GLY A 284 -4.14 14.02 11.52
C GLY A 284 -3.48 12.74 11.01
N ILE A 285 -2.89 12.76 9.80
CA ILE A 285 -2.19 11.64 9.16
C ILE A 285 -0.70 11.99 8.97
N GLY A 286 0.18 11.01 8.79
CA GLY A 286 1.63 11.26 8.66
C GLY A 286 2.29 11.72 9.95
N ASN A 287 1.68 11.39 11.09
CA ASN A 287 2.10 11.84 12.43
C ASN A 287 2.68 10.71 13.29
N LEU A 288 2.70 9.47 12.77
CA LEU A 288 3.26 8.31 13.46
C LEU A 288 4.79 8.36 13.40
#